data_AF-A0AAU5UXW6-F1
#
_entry.id   AF-A0AAU5UXW6-F1
#
_cell.length_a   1.000
_cell.length_b   1.000
_cell.length_c   1.000
_cell.angle_alpha   90.00
_cell.angle_beta   90.00
_cell.angle_gamma   90.00
#
_symmetry.space_group_name_H-M   'P 1'
#
loop_
_entity.id
_entity.type
_entity.pdbx_description
1 polymer ?
#
loop_
_entity_poly.entity_id
_entity_poly.type
_entity_poly.pdbx_seq_one_letter_code
_entity_poly.pdbx_strand_id
1 'polypeptide(L)'
;MSTPDDDLHGRQLLLLLVFFGTVGGGLYFVGWLTRPSPLYDAPLLCFAIAGGACYPARWLAELFEWWKRLAEPTRWTQARRERARARDRAEAREAAARRRAAEGDGVAPASPRHSTGRRRFDWFTLLRRIVGVPLVLGSLAIIPLGISGGLDDQRLARSGPVRQAVVLTVEEDKWSRSRDVTVTIAQPDDGTPVELNGGGDLDPVPAVGDRVDVIVDPGDPSYVIAADVDWDMHWYWYVVAVVIGLVCAGFCSMLLL
;
A
#
# COMPACT_ATOMS: atom_id res chain seq x y z
N MET A 1 34.09 15.14 -0.06
CA MET A 1 34.02 14.70 1.34
C MET A 1 32.54 14.70 1.72
N SER A 2 31.87 13.55 1.68
CA SER A 2 30.51 13.40 2.19
C SER A 2 30.57 13.37 3.72
N THR A 3 29.85 14.28 4.37
CA THR A 3 29.80 14.38 5.82
C THR A 3 29.22 13.09 6.43
N PRO A 4 29.83 12.54 7.48
CA PRO A 4 29.49 11.23 8.05
C PRO A 4 28.11 11.14 8.75
N ASP A 5 27.31 12.21 8.72
CA ASP A 5 25.94 12.26 9.25
C ASP A 5 24.87 11.74 8.25
N ASP A 6 25.18 11.62 6.97
CA ASP A 6 24.19 11.24 5.93
C ASP A 6 23.67 9.79 6.08
N ASP A 7 24.50 8.87 6.58
CA ASP A 7 24.11 7.46 6.77
C ASP A 7 23.20 7.24 8.00
N LEU A 8 23.25 8.16 8.99
CA LEU A 8 22.42 8.10 10.19
C LEU A 8 20.98 8.53 9.87
N HIS A 9 20.85 9.58 9.05
CA HIS A 9 19.57 10.04 8.53
C HIS A 9 18.93 8.98 7.64
N GLY A 10 19.69 8.30 6.79
CA GLY A 10 19.15 7.30 5.85
C GLY A 10 18.40 6.14 6.52
N ARG A 11 18.86 5.65 7.68
CA ARG A 11 18.24 4.49 8.34
C ARG A 11 16.98 4.85 9.12
N GLN A 12 16.96 6.00 9.79
CA GLN A 12 15.75 6.54 10.39
C GLN A 12 14.73 6.91 9.32
N LEU A 13 15.16 7.54 8.22
CA LEU A 13 14.29 7.87 7.10
C LEU A 13 13.65 6.62 6.48
N LEU A 14 14.41 5.53 6.36
CA LEU A 14 13.92 4.27 5.80
C LEU A 14 12.96 3.55 6.74
N LEU A 15 13.19 3.58 8.06
CA LEU A 15 12.25 3.06 9.06
C LEU A 15 10.96 3.89 9.12
N LEU A 16 11.07 5.22 9.05
CA LEU A 16 9.92 6.11 8.91
C LEU A 16 9.17 5.84 7.62
N LEU A 17 9.86 5.73 6.48
CA LEU A 17 9.24 5.45 5.18
C LEU A 17 8.51 4.09 5.18
N VAL A 18 9.12 3.05 5.75
CA VAL A 18 8.49 1.74 5.88
C VAL A 18 7.29 1.83 6.80
N PHE A 19 7.40 2.48 7.96
CA PHE A 19 6.29 2.65 8.90
C PHE A 19 5.13 3.44 8.29
N PHE A 20 5.40 4.57 7.64
CA PHE A 20 4.36 5.37 6.98
C PHE A 20 3.79 4.68 5.74
N GLY A 21 4.61 3.92 5.01
CA GLY A 21 4.16 3.10 3.89
C GLY A 21 3.25 1.95 4.33
N THR A 22 3.60 1.25 5.41
CA THR A 22 2.81 0.11 5.90
C THR A 22 1.62 0.52 6.76
N VAL A 23 1.77 1.54 7.62
CA VAL A 23 0.68 2.04 8.47
C VAL A 23 -0.22 2.97 7.68
N GLY A 24 0.33 3.91 6.91
CA GLY A 24 -0.47 4.80 6.06
C GLY A 24 -1.10 4.06 4.88
N GLY A 25 -0.32 3.22 4.19
CA GLY A 25 -0.85 2.36 3.13
C GLY A 25 -1.77 1.27 3.67
N GLY A 26 -1.50 0.72 4.86
CA GLY A 26 -2.36 -0.26 5.51
C GLY A 26 -3.66 0.34 6.02
N LEU A 27 -3.65 1.54 6.60
CA LEU A 27 -4.87 2.26 6.99
C LEU A 27 -5.67 2.73 5.78
N TYR A 28 -5.00 3.15 4.71
CA TYR A 28 -5.65 3.44 3.43
C TYR A 28 -6.28 2.18 2.83
N PHE A 29 -5.56 1.06 2.82
CA PHE A 29 -6.02 -0.21 2.27
C PHE A 29 -7.14 -0.82 3.11
N VAL A 30 -7.04 -0.78 4.45
CA VAL A 30 -8.10 -1.18 5.37
C VAL A 30 -9.30 -0.26 5.21
N GLY A 31 -9.10 1.06 5.17
CA GLY A 31 -10.18 2.03 4.94
C GLY A 31 -10.83 1.93 3.56
N TRP A 32 -10.10 1.43 2.57
CA TRP A 32 -10.61 1.10 1.23
C TRP A 32 -11.36 -0.25 1.21
N LEU A 33 -10.88 -1.25 1.96
CA LEU A 33 -11.54 -2.56 2.10
C LEU A 33 -12.80 -2.51 2.98
N THR A 34 -12.88 -1.58 3.93
CA THR A 34 -14.00 -1.47 4.88
C THR A 34 -15.03 -0.42 4.46
N ARG A 35 -15.45 -0.38 3.18
CA ARG A 35 -16.61 0.37 2.61
C ARG A 35 -16.42 1.80 2.05
N PRO A 36 -17.33 2.25 1.14
CA PRO A 36 -17.14 3.37 0.22
C PRO A 36 -17.70 4.68 0.81
N SER A 37 -16.86 5.70 0.99
CA SER A 37 -17.38 7.03 1.31
C SER A 37 -16.49 8.16 0.74
N PRO A 38 -17.08 9.32 0.39
CA PRO A 38 -16.43 10.42 -0.35
C PRO A 38 -15.37 11.21 0.43
N LEU A 39 -15.02 10.79 1.67
CA LEU A 39 -13.91 11.38 2.44
C LEU A 39 -12.55 11.20 1.75
N TYR A 40 -12.44 10.26 0.81
CA TYR A 40 -11.23 9.98 0.03
C TYR A 40 -11.14 10.72 -1.32
N ASP A 41 -12.18 11.46 -1.73
CA ASP A 41 -12.14 12.32 -2.94
C ASP A 41 -11.38 13.64 -2.72
N ALA A 42 -10.97 13.93 -1.49
CA ALA A 42 -10.15 15.09 -1.15
C ALA A 42 -8.69 14.68 -0.88
N PRO A 43 -7.80 14.65 -1.89
CA PRO A 43 -6.39 14.29 -1.69
C PRO A 43 -5.69 15.17 -0.63
N LEU A 44 -6.17 16.40 -0.43
CA LEU A 44 -5.68 17.32 0.60
C LEU A 44 -5.99 16.85 2.03
N LEU A 45 -7.11 16.15 2.26
CA LEU A 45 -7.45 15.61 3.59
C LEU A 45 -6.54 14.41 3.93
N CYS A 46 -6.22 13.56 2.95
CA CYS A 46 -5.24 12.49 3.12
C CYS A 46 -3.84 13.04 3.42
N PHE A 47 -3.42 14.11 2.74
CA PHE A 47 -2.17 14.81 3.06
C PHE A 47 -2.21 15.47 4.45
N ALA A 48 -3.36 16.02 4.88
CA ALA A 48 -3.52 16.61 6.21
C ALA A 48 -3.53 15.56 7.33
N ILE A 49 -4.14 14.39 7.11
CA ILE A 49 -4.13 13.27 8.06
C ILE A 49 -2.74 12.63 8.11
N ALA A 50 -2.08 12.44 6.96
CA ALA A 50 -0.70 11.95 6.91
C ALA A 50 0.26 12.93 7.59
N GLY A 51 0.15 14.24 7.30
CA GLY A 51 0.91 15.29 7.96
C GLY A 51 0.59 15.43 9.46
N GLY A 52 -0.67 15.27 9.84
CA GLY A 52 -1.15 15.28 11.22
C GLY A 52 -0.65 14.07 12.01
N ALA A 53 -0.56 12.89 11.38
CA ALA A 53 -0.01 11.66 11.96
C ALA A 53 1.52 11.68 12.09
N CYS A 54 2.21 12.47 11.25
CA CYS A 54 3.66 12.70 11.38
C CYS A 54 4.05 13.39 12.71
N TYR A 55 3.17 14.20 13.28
CA TYR A 55 3.45 14.94 14.52
C TYR A 55 3.49 14.04 15.77
N PRO A 56 2.49 13.18 16.06
CA PRO A 56 2.55 12.22 17.16
C PRO A 56 3.58 11.11 16.91
N ALA A 57 3.87 10.74 15.65
CA ALA A 57 4.95 9.78 15.34
C ALA A 57 6.33 10.34 15.72
N ARG A 58 6.58 11.63 15.45
CA ARG A 58 7.78 12.33 15.92
C ARG A 58 7.84 12.37 17.45
N TRP A 59 6.73 12.69 18.10
CA TRP A 59 6.64 12.74 19.56
C TRP A 59 6.87 11.35 20.22
N LEU A 60 6.32 10.28 19.65
CA LEU A 60 6.57 8.89 20.06
C LEU A 60 8.05 8.51 19.86
N ALA A 61 8.66 8.90 18.75
CA ALA A 61 10.09 8.69 18.50
C ALA A 61 10.99 9.42 19.52
N GLU A 62 10.55 10.55 20.07
CA GLU A 62 11.28 11.29 21.11
C GLU A 62 11.12 10.68 22.52
N LEU A 63 10.02 9.97 22.77
CA LEU A 63 9.71 9.32 24.05
C LEU A 63 10.46 8.00 24.27
N PHE A 64 10.71 7.23 23.21
CA PHE A 64 11.31 5.91 23.34
C PHE A 64 12.85 5.94 23.26
N GLU A 65 13.52 5.63 24.36
CA GLU A 65 14.98 5.62 24.46
C GLU A 65 15.65 4.68 23.44
N TRP A 66 15.03 3.55 23.12
CA TRP A 66 15.55 2.60 22.13
C TRP A 66 15.58 3.18 20.70
N TRP A 67 14.69 4.13 20.40
CA TRP A 67 14.68 4.88 19.14
C TRP A 67 15.85 5.87 19.05
N LYS A 68 16.24 6.46 20.18
CA LYS A 68 17.48 7.25 20.29
C LYS A 68 18.72 6.37 20.14
N ARG A 69 18.69 5.13 20.66
CA ARG A 69 19.77 4.13 20.48
C ARG A 69 19.91 3.63 19.04
N LEU A 70 18.88 3.75 18.19
CA LEU A 70 18.99 3.45 16.75
C LEU A 70 19.87 4.46 15.99
N ALA A 71 20.03 5.68 16.54
CA ALA A 71 20.99 6.66 16.04
C ALA A 71 22.43 6.29 16.46
N GLU A 72 22.62 5.48 17.50
CA GLU A 72 23.96 5.07 17.91
C GLU A 72 24.55 4.08 16.89
N PRO A 73 25.73 4.37 16.31
CA PRO A 73 26.35 3.49 15.35
C PRO A 73 26.67 2.15 16.00
N THR A 74 26.10 1.06 15.49
CA THR A 74 26.34 -0.30 15.98
C THR A 74 27.83 -0.62 16.07
N ARG A 75 28.23 -1.42 17.08
CA ARG A 75 29.63 -1.82 17.36
C ARG A 75 30.38 -2.31 16.11
N TRP A 76 29.68 -3.02 15.22
CA TRP A 76 30.25 -3.49 13.96
C TRP A 76 30.60 -2.35 12.99
N THR A 77 29.74 -1.34 12.92
CA THR A 77 29.92 -0.14 12.10
C THR A 77 31.02 0.75 12.68
N GLN A 78 31.10 0.87 14.01
CA GLN A 78 32.22 1.53 14.70
C GLN A 78 33.55 0.82 14.44
N ALA A 79 33.61 -0.51 14.61
CA ALA A 79 34.82 -1.29 14.34
C ALA A 79 35.27 -1.18 12.87
N ARG A 80 34.33 -1.06 11.93
CA ARG A 80 34.63 -0.83 10.52
C ARG A 80 35.18 0.59 10.28
N ARG A 81 34.65 1.61 10.97
CA ARG A 81 35.14 3.00 10.94
C ARG A 81 36.55 3.11 11.52
N GLU A 82 36.83 2.42 12.62
CA GLU A 82 38.16 2.39 13.22
C GLU A 82 39.18 1.72 12.31
N ARG A 83 38.81 0.61 11.67
CA ARG A 83 39.66 -0.05 10.66
C ARG A 83 39.93 0.84 9.45
N ALA A 84 38.93 1.60 8.99
CA ALA A 84 39.13 2.56 7.91
C ALA A 84 40.10 3.68 8.33
N ARG A 85 39.87 4.31 9.50
CA ARG A 85 40.77 5.34 10.04
C ARG A 85 42.19 4.83 10.28
N ALA A 86 42.33 3.57 10.71
CA ALA A 86 43.64 2.94 10.89
C ALA A 86 44.39 2.77 9.57
N ARG A 87 43.67 2.38 8.50
CA ARG A 87 44.24 2.31 7.14
C ARG A 87 44.61 3.69 6.62
N ASP A 88 43.74 4.68 6.76
CA ASP A 88 44.03 6.05 6.32
C ASP A 88 45.25 6.62 7.04
N ARG A 89 45.41 6.34 8.34
CA ARG A 89 46.62 6.74 9.09
C ARG A 89 47.87 5.99 8.64
N ALA A 90 47.75 4.70 8.32
CA ALA A 90 48.87 3.92 7.79
C ALA A 90 49.29 4.43 6.40
N GLU A 91 48.32 4.64 5.51
CA GLU A 91 48.53 5.22 4.19
C GLU A 91 49.11 6.64 4.27
N ALA A 92 48.67 7.47 5.21
CA ALA A 92 49.24 8.79 5.45
C ALA A 92 50.70 8.74 5.93
N ARG A 93 51.04 7.76 6.79
CA ARG A 93 52.43 7.54 7.23
C ARG A 93 53.32 7.05 6.09
N GLU A 94 52.83 6.12 5.29
CA GLU A 94 53.53 5.63 4.10
C GLU A 94 53.70 6.73 3.05
N ALA A 95 52.68 7.55 2.82
CA ALA A 95 52.75 8.70 1.93
C ALA A 95 53.74 9.76 2.43
N ALA A 96 53.79 10.02 3.74
CA ALA A 96 54.77 10.93 4.33
C ALA A 96 56.21 10.39 4.23
N ALA A 97 56.41 9.08 4.44
CA ALA A 97 57.70 8.43 4.26
C ALA A 97 58.15 8.47 2.79
N ARG A 98 57.24 8.20 1.85
CA ARG A 98 57.51 8.30 0.40
C ARG A 98 57.81 9.73 -0.03
N ARG A 99 57.14 10.74 0.53
CA ARG A 99 57.46 12.16 0.25
C ARG A 99 58.87 12.52 0.72
N ARG A 100 59.27 12.08 1.92
CA ARG A 100 60.64 12.30 2.42
C ARG A 100 61.70 11.57 1.60
N ALA A 101 61.39 10.37 1.10
CA ALA A 101 62.29 9.64 0.19
C ALA A 101 62.38 10.29 -1.20
N ALA A 102 61.25 10.77 -1.74
CA ALA A 102 61.19 11.43 -3.05
C ALA A 102 61.83 12.83 -3.05
N GLU A 103 61.78 13.54 -1.91
CA GLU A 103 62.48 14.83 -1.71
C GLU A 103 64.01 14.67 -1.64
N GLY A 104 64.49 13.46 -1.34
CA GLY A 104 65.92 13.09 -1.39
C GLY A 104 66.42 12.68 -2.78
N ASP A 105 65.56 12.13 -3.65
CA ASP A 105 65.98 11.52 -4.92
C ASP A 105 65.42 12.19 -6.20
N GLY A 106 64.60 13.23 -6.10
CA GLY A 106 64.20 14.03 -7.28
C GLY A 106 63.40 13.26 -8.36
N VAL A 107 62.77 12.14 -8.01
CA VAL A 107 62.00 11.32 -8.96
C VAL A 107 60.50 11.42 -8.66
N ALA A 108 59.74 11.92 -9.63
CA ALA A 108 58.28 12.01 -9.59
C ALA A 108 57.64 10.61 -9.62
N PRO A 109 56.69 10.29 -8.71
CA PRO A 109 56.06 8.97 -8.72
C PRO A 109 54.89 8.89 -9.70
N ALA A 110 54.94 7.88 -10.57
CA ALA A 110 53.84 7.47 -11.44
C ALA A 110 52.67 6.90 -10.61
N SER A 111 51.45 7.35 -10.90
CA SER A 111 50.21 6.86 -10.28
C SER A 111 49.81 5.48 -10.82
N PRO A 112 49.59 4.47 -9.96
CA PRO A 112 48.83 3.28 -10.34
C PRO A 112 47.33 3.56 -10.20
N ARG A 113 46.60 3.36 -11.30
CA ARG A 113 45.14 3.37 -11.37
C ARG A 113 44.56 2.25 -10.52
N HIS A 114 43.77 2.58 -9.50
CA HIS A 114 42.91 1.62 -8.82
C HIS A 114 41.58 1.48 -9.55
N SER A 115 41.41 0.40 -10.31
CA SER A 115 40.10 -0.09 -10.73
C SER A 115 39.54 -1.03 -9.67
N THR A 116 38.70 -0.52 -8.76
CA THR A 116 37.88 -1.34 -7.87
C THR A 116 36.42 -1.27 -8.30
N GLY A 117 36.08 -2.10 -9.29
CA GLY A 117 34.70 -2.42 -9.64
C GLY A 117 34.06 -3.24 -8.53
N ARG A 118 33.67 -2.60 -7.44
CA ARG A 118 32.98 -3.23 -6.31
C ARG A 118 31.48 -3.19 -6.60
N ARG A 119 30.97 -4.23 -7.28
CA ARG A 119 29.52 -4.49 -7.40
C ARG A 119 28.95 -4.65 -5.99
N ARG A 120 28.41 -3.56 -5.46
CA ARG A 120 27.69 -3.51 -4.18
C ARG A 120 26.35 -4.20 -4.46
N PHE A 121 26.19 -5.43 -3.98
CA PHE A 121 24.94 -6.17 -4.14
C PHE A 121 23.82 -5.37 -3.44
N ASP A 122 22.90 -4.83 -4.23
CA ASP A 122 21.91 -3.88 -3.75
C ASP A 122 20.70 -4.63 -3.18
N TRP A 123 20.87 -5.10 -1.93
CA TRP A 123 19.85 -5.82 -1.18
C TRP A 123 18.53 -5.06 -1.06
N PHE A 124 18.57 -3.72 -1.06
CA PHE A 124 17.36 -2.89 -1.03
C PHE A 124 16.58 -3.01 -2.34
N THR A 125 17.26 -2.97 -3.48
CA THR A 125 16.62 -3.17 -4.78
C THR A 125 16.03 -4.58 -4.92
N LEU A 126 16.70 -5.60 -4.37
CA LEU A 126 16.17 -6.97 -4.33
C LEU A 126 14.92 -7.09 -3.42
N LEU A 127 14.96 -6.54 -2.21
CA LEU A 127 13.82 -6.54 -1.29
C LEU A 127 12.63 -5.77 -1.87
N ARG A 128 12.90 -4.61 -2.48
CA ARG A 128 11.87 -3.78 -3.14
C ARG A 128 11.18 -4.53 -4.27
N ARG A 129 11.92 -5.33 -5.03
CA ARG A 129 11.35 -6.20 -6.08
C ARG A 129 10.53 -7.35 -5.50
N ILE A 130 11.03 -8.02 -4.45
CA ILE A 130 10.34 -9.15 -3.81
C ILE A 130 9.01 -8.72 -3.17
N VAL A 131 8.91 -7.51 -2.62
CA VAL A 131 7.66 -7.03 -1.99
C VAL A 131 6.79 -6.26 -2.99
N GLY A 132 7.39 -5.40 -3.81
CA GLY A 132 6.65 -4.53 -4.72
C GLY A 132 6.00 -5.28 -5.88
N VAL A 133 6.67 -6.29 -6.46
CA VAL A 133 6.11 -7.03 -7.59
C VAL A 133 4.89 -7.85 -7.19
N PRO A 134 4.88 -8.64 -6.09
CA PRO A 134 3.67 -9.35 -5.67
C PRO A 134 2.53 -8.43 -5.27
N LEU A 135 2.83 -7.28 -4.64
CA LEU A 135 1.80 -6.32 -4.26
C LEU A 135 1.13 -5.73 -5.50
N VAL A 136 1.93 -5.32 -6.50
CA VAL A 136 1.40 -4.83 -7.79
C VAL A 136 0.62 -5.93 -8.52
N LEU A 137 1.14 -7.15 -8.60
CA LEU A 137 0.44 -8.26 -9.25
C LEU A 137 -0.86 -8.62 -8.53
N GLY A 138 -0.87 -8.58 -7.20
CA GLY A 138 -2.07 -8.81 -6.39
C GLY A 138 -3.13 -7.74 -6.66
N SER A 139 -2.75 -6.46 -6.66
CA SER A 139 -3.67 -5.37 -7.03
C SER A 139 -4.20 -5.51 -8.46
N LEU A 140 -3.33 -5.88 -9.40
CA LEU A 140 -3.71 -6.05 -10.81
C LEU A 140 -4.62 -7.25 -11.05
N ALA A 141 -4.58 -8.27 -10.18
CA ALA A 141 -5.45 -9.45 -10.24
C ALA A 141 -6.86 -9.17 -9.67
N ILE A 142 -6.98 -8.28 -8.69
CA ILE A 142 -8.27 -7.94 -8.06
C ILE A 142 -9.15 -7.09 -9.00
N ILE A 143 -8.54 -6.20 -9.81
CA ILE A 143 -9.28 -5.29 -10.68
C ILE A 143 -10.17 -6.04 -11.71
N PRO A 144 -9.66 -7.03 -12.47
CA PRO A 144 -10.51 -7.80 -13.37
C PRO A 144 -11.64 -8.56 -12.67
N LEU A 145 -11.42 -9.03 -11.43
CA LEU A 145 -12.44 -9.74 -10.66
C LEU A 145 -13.60 -8.81 -10.30
N GLY A 146 -13.30 -7.59 -9.84
CA GLY A 146 -14.34 -6.59 -9.55
C GLY A 146 -15.11 -6.17 -10.81
N ILE A 147 -14.42 -5.98 -11.94
CA ILE A 147 -15.08 -5.67 -13.21
C ILE A 147 -15.97 -6.82 -13.69
N SER A 148 -15.52 -8.07 -13.53
CA SER A 148 -16.34 -9.23 -13.88
C SER A 148 -17.61 -9.29 -13.04
N GLY A 149 -17.47 -9.15 -11.71
CA GLY A 149 -18.62 -9.16 -10.79
C GLY A 149 -19.65 -8.10 -11.15
N GLY A 150 -19.24 -6.85 -11.33
CA GLY A 150 -20.17 -5.77 -11.71
C GLY A 150 -20.80 -5.95 -13.09
N LEU A 151 -20.09 -6.56 -14.05
CA LEU A 151 -20.68 -6.90 -15.35
C LEU A 151 -21.70 -8.03 -15.26
N ASP A 152 -21.46 -9.01 -14.39
CA ASP A 152 -22.37 -10.12 -14.15
C ASP A 152 -23.63 -9.64 -13.41
N ASP A 153 -23.50 -8.76 -12.42
CA ASP A 153 -24.62 -8.07 -11.77
C ASP A 153 -25.45 -7.26 -12.77
N GLN A 154 -24.81 -6.48 -13.63
CA GLN A 154 -25.49 -5.71 -14.67
C GLN A 154 -26.22 -6.61 -15.68
N ARG A 155 -25.66 -7.78 -16.01
CA ARG A 155 -26.32 -8.77 -16.88
C ARG A 155 -27.52 -9.40 -16.21
N LEU A 156 -27.38 -9.79 -14.94
CA LEU A 156 -28.47 -10.31 -14.11
C LEU A 156 -29.60 -9.27 -14.01
N ALA A 157 -29.28 -8.02 -13.70
CA ALA A 157 -30.26 -6.94 -13.60
C ALA A 157 -31.03 -6.70 -14.91
N ARG A 158 -30.37 -6.83 -16.07
CA ARG A 158 -31.00 -6.58 -17.38
C ARG A 158 -31.84 -7.73 -17.92
N SER A 159 -31.55 -8.97 -17.53
CA SER A 159 -32.10 -10.16 -18.17
C SER A 159 -32.77 -11.14 -17.22
N GLY A 160 -32.50 -11.03 -15.93
CA GLY A 160 -33.04 -11.90 -14.90
C GLY A 160 -34.53 -11.65 -14.65
N PRO A 161 -35.31 -12.69 -14.37
CA PRO A 161 -36.71 -12.53 -14.03
C PRO A 161 -36.85 -11.92 -12.64
N VAL A 162 -37.60 -10.82 -12.55
CA VAL A 162 -37.93 -10.19 -11.26
C VAL A 162 -38.89 -11.08 -10.47
N ARG A 163 -38.60 -11.29 -9.19
CA ARG A 163 -39.42 -12.02 -8.21
C ARG A 163 -39.57 -11.20 -6.95
N GLN A 164 -40.54 -11.55 -6.10
CA GLN A 164 -40.71 -10.91 -4.80
C GLN A 164 -40.11 -11.76 -3.69
N ALA A 165 -39.36 -11.12 -2.80
CA ALA A 165 -38.85 -11.71 -1.57
C ALA A 165 -39.30 -10.90 -0.36
N VAL A 166 -39.44 -11.55 0.79
CA VAL A 166 -39.81 -10.89 2.05
C VAL A 166 -38.56 -10.55 2.83
N VAL A 167 -38.46 -9.32 3.33
CA VAL A 167 -37.35 -8.89 4.18
C VAL A 167 -37.46 -9.54 5.55
N LEU A 168 -36.41 -10.26 5.95
CA LEU A 168 -36.32 -10.96 7.23
C LEU A 168 -35.60 -10.13 8.29
N THR A 169 -34.45 -9.55 7.94
CA THR A 169 -33.66 -8.72 8.85
C THR A 169 -33.09 -7.52 8.12
N VAL A 170 -32.96 -6.42 8.86
CA VAL A 170 -32.34 -5.18 8.40
C VAL A 170 -31.38 -4.78 9.51
N GLU A 171 -30.09 -4.95 9.26
CA GLU A 171 -29.04 -4.70 10.23
C GLU A 171 -28.25 -3.46 9.82
N GLU A 172 -28.32 -2.40 10.64
CA GLU A 172 -27.43 -1.25 10.49
C GLU A 172 -26.09 -1.54 11.16
N ASP A 173 -24.99 -1.37 10.43
CA ASP A 173 -23.65 -1.43 11.00
C ASP A 173 -23.43 -0.24 11.94
N LYS A 174 -23.51 -0.53 13.24
CA LYS A 174 -23.29 0.43 14.33
C LYS A 174 -21.92 1.11 14.30
N TRP A 175 -20.94 0.55 13.59
CA TRP A 175 -19.61 1.13 13.45
C TRP A 175 -19.46 2.02 12.22
N SER A 176 -20.42 1.96 11.29
CA SER A 176 -20.39 2.75 10.07
C SER A 176 -20.95 4.15 10.29
N ARG A 177 -20.20 5.17 9.86
CA ARG A 177 -20.69 6.56 9.80
C ARG A 177 -21.65 6.79 8.62
N SER A 178 -21.67 5.89 7.64
CA SER A 178 -22.48 5.95 6.43
C SER A 178 -23.86 5.30 6.57
N ARG A 179 -24.23 4.79 7.76
CA ARG A 179 -25.44 3.98 7.97
C ARG A 179 -25.51 2.83 6.99
N ASP A 180 -24.44 2.05 6.95
CA ASP A 180 -24.36 0.85 6.14
C ASP A 180 -25.41 -0.16 6.61
N VAL A 181 -26.32 -0.53 5.71
CA VAL A 181 -27.41 -1.47 6.00
C VAL A 181 -27.14 -2.79 5.29
N THR A 182 -27.24 -3.89 6.01
CA THR A 182 -27.32 -5.24 5.44
C THR A 182 -28.75 -5.74 5.53
N VAL A 183 -29.33 -6.11 4.39
CA VAL A 183 -30.70 -6.60 4.30
C VAL A 183 -30.66 -8.10 4.01
N THR A 184 -31.29 -8.90 4.86
CA THR A 184 -31.49 -10.33 4.62
C THR A 184 -32.94 -10.57 4.24
N ILE A 185 -33.17 -11.37 3.21
CA ILE A 185 -34.49 -11.71 2.68
C ILE A 185 -34.74 -13.21 2.78
N ALA A 186 -36.01 -13.60 2.70
CA ALA A 186 -36.42 -14.97 2.46
C ALA A 186 -36.33 -15.25 0.96
N GLN A 187 -35.48 -16.19 0.58
CA GLN A 187 -35.32 -16.62 -0.79
C GLN A 187 -36.68 -17.02 -1.40
N PRO A 188 -37.04 -16.54 -2.61
CA PRO A 188 -38.39 -16.74 -3.17
C PRO A 188 -38.83 -18.20 -3.31
N ASP A 189 -37.88 -19.13 -3.45
CA ASP A 189 -38.16 -20.53 -3.79
C ASP A 189 -38.31 -21.43 -2.57
N ASP A 190 -37.46 -21.28 -1.56
CA ASP A 190 -37.42 -22.16 -0.38
C ASP A 190 -37.54 -21.42 0.97
N GLY A 191 -37.60 -20.09 0.93
CA GLY A 191 -37.70 -19.24 2.11
C GLY A 191 -36.43 -19.18 2.95
N THR A 192 -35.30 -19.71 2.48
CA THR A 192 -34.04 -19.66 3.21
C THR A 192 -33.53 -18.22 3.34
N PRO A 193 -32.88 -17.86 4.46
CA PRO A 193 -32.36 -16.51 4.64
C PRO A 193 -31.12 -16.29 3.77
N VAL A 194 -31.16 -15.26 2.93
CA VAL A 194 -30.06 -14.87 2.03
C VAL A 194 -29.84 -13.36 2.11
N GLU A 195 -28.58 -12.93 2.08
CA GLU A 195 -28.22 -11.52 2.01
C GLU A 195 -28.58 -10.95 0.63
N LEU A 196 -29.30 -9.83 0.62
CA LEU A 196 -29.67 -9.13 -0.59
C LEU A 196 -28.55 -8.19 -1.01
N ASN A 197 -27.86 -8.51 -2.10
CA ASN A 197 -26.88 -7.59 -2.68
C ASN A 197 -27.59 -6.35 -3.24
N GLY A 198 -27.06 -5.16 -2.93
CA GLY A 198 -27.70 -3.88 -3.19
C GLY A 198 -28.85 -3.54 -2.23
N GLY A 199 -29.14 -4.36 -1.22
CA GLY A 199 -30.23 -4.10 -0.28
C GLY A 199 -30.08 -2.80 0.53
N GLY A 200 -28.83 -2.39 0.80
CA GLY A 200 -28.52 -1.10 1.43
C GLY A 200 -28.61 0.11 0.50
N ASP A 201 -28.68 -0.12 -0.82
CA ASP A 201 -28.78 0.93 -1.84
C ASP A 201 -30.24 1.19 -2.27
N LEU A 202 -31.20 0.45 -1.70
CA LEU A 202 -32.63 0.69 -1.87
C LEU A 202 -33.04 2.00 -1.19
N ASP A 203 -33.79 2.85 -1.90
CA ASP A 203 -34.36 4.09 -1.38
C ASP A 203 -35.89 4.12 -1.62
N PRO A 204 -36.72 4.01 -0.57
CA PRO A 204 -36.35 3.96 0.85
C PRO A 204 -35.78 2.60 1.27
N VAL A 205 -34.96 2.60 2.33
CA VAL A 205 -34.48 1.37 2.99
C VAL A 205 -35.69 0.56 3.45
N PRO A 206 -35.81 -0.73 3.07
CA PRO A 206 -36.98 -1.53 3.39
C PRO A 206 -37.03 -1.88 4.88
N ALA A 207 -38.23 -2.10 5.40
CA ALA A 207 -38.46 -2.58 6.76
C ALA A 207 -38.62 -4.11 6.80
N VAL A 208 -38.42 -4.70 7.97
CA VAL A 208 -38.67 -6.13 8.20
C VAL A 208 -40.14 -6.45 7.91
N GLY A 209 -40.37 -7.47 7.07
CA GLY A 209 -41.69 -7.89 6.61
C GLY A 209 -42.12 -7.28 5.28
N ASP A 210 -41.40 -6.27 4.77
CA ASP A 210 -41.67 -5.69 3.46
C ASP A 210 -41.39 -6.70 2.34
N ARG A 211 -42.03 -6.49 1.19
CA ARG A 211 -41.74 -7.22 -0.04
C ARG A 211 -40.89 -6.36 -0.95
N VAL A 212 -39.78 -6.92 -1.38
CA VAL A 212 -38.83 -6.26 -2.29
C VAL A 212 -38.70 -7.08 -3.57
N ASP A 213 -38.52 -6.36 -4.68
CA ASP A 213 -38.30 -6.97 -5.98
C ASP A 213 -36.81 -7.35 -6.11
N VAL A 214 -36.58 -8.61 -6.45
CA VAL A 214 -35.26 -9.25 -6.44
C VAL A 214 -35.05 -10.09 -7.68
N ILE A 215 -33.78 -10.30 -8.03
CA ILE A 215 -33.37 -11.16 -9.13
C ILE A 215 -32.43 -12.22 -8.54
N VAL A 216 -32.77 -13.49 -8.76
CA VAL A 216 -31.99 -14.65 -8.30
C VAL A 216 -31.10 -15.12 -9.45
N ASP A 217 -29.81 -15.31 -9.19
CA ASP A 217 -28.90 -15.88 -10.19
C ASP A 217 -29.24 -17.37 -10.42
N PRO A 218 -29.59 -17.78 -11.66
CA PRO A 218 -29.88 -19.19 -11.96
C PRO A 218 -28.65 -20.10 -11.84
N GLY A 219 -27.43 -19.55 -11.95
CA GLY A 219 -26.17 -20.29 -11.77
C GLY A 219 -25.78 -20.44 -10.30
N ASP A 220 -26.20 -19.52 -9.45
CA ASP A 220 -25.97 -19.54 -8.00
C ASP A 220 -27.20 -18.99 -7.26
N PRO A 221 -28.14 -19.84 -6.83
CA PRO A 221 -29.35 -19.40 -6.15
C PRO A 221 -29.10 -18.69 -4.81
N SER A 222 -27.91 -18.80 -4.22
CA SER A 222 -27.56 -18.07 -3.01
C SER A 222 -27.18 -16.61 -3.29
N TYR A 223 -27.00 -16.26 -4.57
CA TYR A 223 -26.70 -14.92 -5.01
C TYR A 223 -27.97 -14.23 -5.49
N VAL A 224 -28.43 -13.25 -4.70
CA VAL A 224 -29.66 -12.50 -4.97
C VAL A 224 -29.36 -11.01 -4.97
N ILE A 225 -29.77 -10.33 -6.04
CA ILE A 225 -29.56 -8.89 -6.22
C ILE A 225 -30.90 -8.15 -6.17
N ALA A 226 -30.89 -6.90 -5.69
CA ALA A 226 -32.06 -6.02 -5.70
C ALA A 226 -32.39 -5.56 -7.12
N ALA A 227 -33.66 -5.65 -7.54
CA ALA A 227 -34.05 -5.31 -8.92
C ALA A 227 -34.08 -3.80 -9.18
N ASP A 228 -34.40 -3.00 -8.15
CA ASP A 228 -34.60 -1.55 -8.27
C ASP A 228 -33.30 -0.72 -8.08
N VAL A 229 -32.16 -1.39 -7.88
CA VAL A 229 -30.85 -0.74 -7.74
C VAL A 229 -30.24 -0.47 -9.12
N ASP A 230 -29.56 0.67 -9.26
CA ASP A 230 -28.79 0.97 -10.46
C ASP A 230 -27.48 0.18 -10.49
N TRP A 231 -27.48 -0.93 -11.22
CA TRP A 231 -26.32 -1.78 -11.46
C TRP A 231 -25.45 -1.33 -12.64
N ASP A 232 -25.73 -0.18 -13.27
CA ASP A 232 -24.93 0.28 -14.40
C ASP A 232 -23.52 0.66 -13.95
N MET A 233 -22.56 -0.19 -14.31
CA MET A 233 -21.14 0.12 -14.13
C MET A 233 -20.76 1.33 -15.00
N HIS A 234 -20.65 2.49 -14.35
CA HIS A 234 -20.31 3.72 -15.04
C HIS A 234 -18.92 3.65 -15.71
N TRP A 235 -18.81 4.29 -16.88
CA TRP A 235 -17.62 4.22 -17.74
C TRP A 235 -16.32 4.67 -17.04
N TYR A 236 -16.41 5.55 -16.03
CA TYR A 236 -15.25 6.05 -15.32
C TYR A 236 -14.57 4.98 -14.48
N TRP A 237 -15.25 3.91 -14.08
CA TRP A 237 -14.64 2.78 -13.36
C TRP A 237 -13.56 2.09 -14.21
N TYR A 238 -13.77 1.97 -15.51
CA TYR A 238 -12.74 1.47 -16.43
C TYR A 238 -11.55 2.41 -16.53
N VAL A 239 -11.79 3.73 -16.52
CA VAL A 239 -10.71 4.73 -16.52
C VAL A 239 -9.89 4.64 -15.23
N VAL A 240 -10.55 4.54 -14.08
CA VAL A 240 -9.89 4.34 -12.78
C VAL A 240 -9.04 3.06 -12.80
N ALA A 241 -9.60 1.95 -13.27
CA ALA A 241 -8.88 0.69 -13.42
C ALA A 241 -7.62 0.82 -14.30
N VAL A 242 -7.73 1.48 -15.46
CA VAL A 242 -6.60 1.74 -16.37
C VAL A 242 -5.55 2.63 -15.71
N VAL A 243 -5.96 3.71 -15.04
CA VAL A 243 -5.04 4.62 -14.34
C VAL A 243 -4.29 3.89 -13.23
N ILE A 244 -4.98 3.08 -12.41
CA ILE A 244 -4.35 2.25 -11.38
C ILE A 244 -3.36 1.27 -12.03
N GLY A 245 -3.76 0.59 -13.10
CA GLY A 245 -2.91 -0.32 -13.86
C GLY A 245 -1.63 0.37 -14.39
N LEU A 246 -1.76 1.58 -14.94
CA LEU A 246 -0.63 2.37 -15.44
C LEU A 246 0.30 2.84 -14.32
N VAL A 247 -0.25 3.29 -13.18
CA VAL A 247 0.55 3.68 -12.01
C VAL A 247 1.31 2.48 -11.47
N CYS A 248 0.64 1.33 -11.33
CA CYS A 248 1.25 0.06 -10.93
C CYS A 248 2.36 -0.37 -11.91
N ALA A 249 2.12 -0.29 -13.22
CA ALA A 249 3.09 -0.62 -14.25
C ALA A 249 4.31 0.32 -14.20
N GLY A 250 4.08 1.64 -14.08
CA GLY A 250 5.15 2.63 -13.93
C GLY A 250 5.99 2.41 -12.67
N PHE A 251 5.34 2.04 -11.55
CA PHE A 251 6.03 1.68 -10.33
C PHE A 251 6.89 0.43 -10.52
N CYS A 252 6.37 -0.60 -11.21
CA CYS A 252 7.13 -1.80 -11.59
C CYS A 252 8.32 -1.49 -12.50
N SER A 253 8.16 -0.59 -13.49
CA SER A 253 9.27 -0.17 -14.37
C SER A 253 10.35 0.58 -13.59
N MET A 254 9.98 1.46 -12.65
CA MET A 254 10.93 2.11 -11.74
C MET A 254 11.55 1.16 -10.72
N LEU A 255 10.94 0.00 -10.44
CA LEU A 255 11.45 -1.05 -9.55
C LEU A 255 12.50 -1.95 -10.21
N LEU A 256 12.43 -2.10 -11.53
CA LEU A 256 13.27 -2.99 -12.32
C LEU A 256 14.53 -2.31 -12.88
N LEU A 257 14.54 -0.98 -12.99
CA LEU A 257 15.73 -0.16 -13.24
C LEU A 257 16.54 0.03 -11.94
#